data_AF-A0A377ZH24-F1
#
_entry.id   AF-A0A377ZH24-F1
#
_cell.length_a   1.000
_cell.length_b   1.000
_cell.length_c   1.000
_cell.angle_alpha   90.00
_cell.angle_beta   90.00
_cell.angle_gamma   90.00
#
_symmetry.space_group_name_H-M   'P 1'
#
loop_
_entity.id
_entity.type
_entity.pdbx_description
1 polymer ?
#
loop_
_entity_poly.entity_id
_entity_poly.type
_entity_poly.pdbx_seq_one_letter_code
_entity_poly.pdbx_strand_id
1 'polypeptide(L)'
;MSDSTLTGNAPVRRNITRKNVIIGLLLLLFVLIALWCHGRPGSELGLLGFTPLVALAILSLIGVDIVLAVISSIIIAMIMTSTGLPEMGTMLAKSTGSFIATVGLIIMLGAGVGEVATRTGAAVELVKFVVHRIGLSSQTRVKFGIVASSILICGSLGTMAGGNAIIVAVIIPVAAAVRLTPPTVAALMMTAGSVGLFTGPFTPSTVTILSLGGLSYPDYLLYVGLPMSAVTLLAGWVMAGRIQKMTEGKLRYDVDLAEKPQEDLSAAQQRRRKLSALAFAATIIVMAIVGVVIKAGFSFAIIVMLLVALMTGLVGGLRPTQILQALYHGCGRLVWMFILYWLYNPILELMDGLHAYQGLLEYTQPLLEGISPAWLCFSIFAFNIIGHVPGAAVAQMTFTHKIFGPMLMAAGVPPQGTTAVLLASSQVDWFGPFPHQICSARWGWRSLLI
;
A
#
# COMPACT_ATOMS: atom_id res chain seq x y z
N MET A 1 29.16 -36.88 30.78
CA MET A 1 30.17 -36.32 31.70
C MET A 1 30.56 -34.97 31.10
N SER A 2 29.79 -33.91 31.37
CA SER A 2 30.05 -32.86 32.39
C SER A 2 31.44 -32.25 32.19
N ASP A 3 31.61 -30.98 31.83
CA ASP A 3 31.17 -29.78 32.53
C ASP A 3 31.11 -28.58 31.54
N SER A 4 30.00 -27.85 31.40
CA SER A 4 29.53 -26.74 32.26
C SER A 4 30.38 -25.46 32.17
N THR A 5 30.04 -24.57 31.23
CA THR A 5 30.17 -23.11 31.38
C THR A 5 28.98 -22.41 30.71
N LEU A 6 27.83 -22.52 31.38
CA LEU A 6 26.75 -21.53 31.26
C LEU A 6 27.29 -20.22 31.87
N THR A 7 27.84 -19.35 31.04
CA THR A 7 28.04 -17.95 31.43
C THR A 7 26.64 -17.34 31.57
N GLY A 8 26.24 -17.15 32.82
CA GLY A 8 24.98 -16.51 33.18
C GLY A 8 24.91 -15.13 32.55
N ASN A 9 24.08 -14.99 31.52
CA ASN A 9 23.52 -13.70 31.18
C ASN A 9 22.72 -13.24 32.39
N ALA A 10 23.28 -12.31 33.16
CA ALA A 10 22.54 -11.56 34.16
C ALA A 10 21.22 -11.07 33.52
N PRO A 11 20.07 -11.16 34.20
CA PRO A 11 18.82 -10.66 33.65
C PRO A 11 19.03 -9.19 33.34
N VAL A 12 19.06 -8.86 32.04
CA VAL A 12 19.05 -7.48 31.58
C VAL A 12 17.83 -6.85 32.25
N ARG A 13 18.06 -5.97 33.24
CA ARG A 13 16.99 -5.12 33.79
C ARG A 13 16.45 -4.35 32.60
N ARG A 14 15.35 -4.84 32.06
CA ARG A 14 14.65 -4.22 30.95
C ARG A 14 14.08 -2.94 31.54
N ASN A 15 14.83 -1.84 31.41
CA ASN A 15 14.36 -0.53 31.84
C ASN A 15 13.00 -0.32 31.18
N ILE A 16 11.94 -0.40 31.98
CA ILE A 16 10.59 -0.17 31.52
C ILE A 16 10.55 1.31 31.16
N THR A 17 10.70 1.60 29.87
CA THR A 17 10.57 2.95 29.35
C THR A 17 9.16 3.43 29.62
N ARG A 18 8.98 4.75 29.87
CA ARG A 18 7.64 5.35 30.08
C ARG A 18 6.63 4.92 28.99
N LYS A 19 7.11 4.75 27.76
CA LYS A 19 6.34 4.21 26.63
C LYS A 19 5.77 2.81 26.90
N ASN A 20 6.56 1.89 27.46
CA ASN A 20 6.11 0.53 27.77
C ASN A 20 5.10 0.50 28.93
N VAL A 21 5.22 1.41 29.91
CA VAL A 21 4.22 1.57 30.98
C VAL A 21 2.88 2.03 30.40
N ILE A 22 2.91 3.05 29.52
CA ILE A 22 1.70 3.59 28.87
C ILE A 22 1.01 2.51 28.02
N ILE A 23 1.77 1.77 27.21
CA ILE A 23 1.24 0.66 26.41
C ILE A 23 0.61 -0.42 27.31
N GLY A 24 1.29 -0.80 28.39
CA GLY A 24 0.78 -1.79 29.35
C GLY A 24 -0.53 -1.35 30.01
N LEU A 25 -0.62 -0.09 30.46
CA LEU A 25 -1.84 0.47 31.06
C LEU A 25 -3.01 0.52 30.07
N LEU A 26 -2.76 0.92 28.82
CA LEU A 26 -3.79 0.95 27.78
C LEU A 26 -4.30 -0.44 27.42
N LEU A 27 -3.40 -1.42 27.28
CA LEU A 27 -3.81 -2.81 27.05
C LEU A 27 -4.66 -3.33 28.21
N LEU A 28 -4.26 -3.05 29.45
CA LEU A 28 -5.03 -3.43 30.64
C LEU A 28 -6.42 -2.78 30.63
N LEU A 29 -6.50 -1.50 30.28
CA LEU A 29 -7.77 -0.79 30.11
C LEU A 29 -8.66 -1.45 29.05
N PHE A 30 -8.15 -1.73 27.86
CA PHE A 30 -8.95 -2.38 26.81
C PHE A 30 -9.37 -3.80 27.18
N VAL A 31 -8.54 -4.55 27.89
CA VAL A 31 -8.89 -5.88 28.40
C VAL A 31 -9.98 -5.78 29.47
N LEU A 32 -9.91 -4.80 30.37
CA LEU A 32 -10.97 -4.58 31.37
C LEU A 32 -12.29 -4.19 30.70
N ILE A 33 -12.26 -3.33 29.68
CA ILE A 33 -13.45 -3.00 28.88
C ILE A 33 -13.99 -4.25 28.18
N ALA A 34 -13.11 -5.07 27.59
CA ALA A 34 -13.50 -6.31 26.93
C ALA A 34 -14.15 -7.30 27.90
N LEU A 35 -13.59 -7.46 29.10
CA LEU A 35 -14.15 -8.31 30.16
C LEU A 35 -15.50 -7.78 30.67
N TRP A 36 -15.70 -6.47 30.72
CA TRP A 36 -16.99 -5.87 31.09
C TRP A 36 -18.06 -6.07 30.01
N CYS A 37 -17.64 -6.05 28.74
CA CYS A 37 -18.48 -6.32 27.58
C CYS A 37 -18.80 -7.81 27.39
N HIS A 38 -18.02 -8.69 28.01
CA HIS A 38 -18.11 -10.14 27.88
C HIS A 38 -19.50 -10.65 28.24
N GLY A 39 -20.11 -11.45 27.34
CA GLY A 39 -21.39 -12.10 27.58
C GLY A 39 -22.63 -11.20 27.50
N ARG A 40 -22.48 -9.91 27.15
CA ARG A 40 -23.63 -9.03 26.89
C ARG A 40 -24.15 -9.19 25.45
N PRO A 41 -25.48 -9.06 25.22
CA PRO A 41 -26.03 -9.09 23.87
C PRO A 41 -25.42 -8.00 22.97
N GLY A 42 -25.15 -8.33 21.70
CA GLY A 42 -24.58 -7.40 20.71
C GLY A 42 -25.35 -6.07 20.59
N SER A 43 -26.67 -6.10 20.76
CA SER A 43 -27.55 -4.93 20.73
C SER A 43 -27.33 -3.94 21.89
N GLU A 44 -26.79 -4.39 23.03
CA GLU A 44 -26.52 -3.53 24.20
C GLU A 44 -25.12 -2.92 24.19
N LEU A 45 -24.22 -3.46 23.36
CA LEU A 45 -22.84 -2.99 23.26
C LEU A 45 -22.74 -1.66 22.50
N GLY A 46 -23.61 -1.42 21.52
CA GLY A 46 -23.62 -0.20 20.71
C GLY A 46 -22.21 0.15 20.20
N LEU A 47 -21.75 1.37 20.51
CA LEU A 47 -20.42 1.85 20.13
C LEU A 47 -19.25 1.11 20.82
N LEU A 48 -19.48 0.43 21.94
CA LEU A 48 -18.44 -0.37 22.61
C LEU A 48 -18.05 -1.60 21.82
N GLY A 49 -18.87 -2.04 20.84
CA GLY A 49 -18.48 -3.05 19.86
C GLY A 49 -17.23 -2.67 19.04
N PHE A 50 -16.89 -1.38 18.96
CA PHE A 50 -15.67 -0.89 18.28
C PHE A 50 -14.41 -0.92 19.14
N THR A 51 -14.49 -1.34 20.41
CA THR A 51 -13.34 -1.39 21.33
C THR A 51 -12.09 -2.06 20.69
N PRO A 52 -12.20 -3.19 19.96
CA PRO A 52 -11.05 -3.77 19.28
C PRO A 52 -10.38 -2.82 18.27
N LEU A 53 -11.16 -2.13 17.43
CA LEU A 53 -10.58 -1.18 16.45
C LEU A 53 -10.01 0.06 17.12
N VAL A 54 -10.65 0.54 18.19
CA VAL A 54 -10.12 1.67 18.97
C VAL A 54 -8.77 1.30 19.58
N ALA A 55 -8.65 0.07 20.11
CA ALA A 55 -7.38 -0.45 20.60
C ALA A 55 -6.33 -0.56 19.48
N LEU A 56 -6.69 -1.12 18.33
CA LEU A 56 -5.82 -1.18 17.14
C LEU A 56 -5.31 0.22 16.76
N ALA A 57 -6.20 1.21 16.66
CA ALA A 57 -5.84 2.57 16.26
C ALA A 57 -4.91 3.24 17.28
N ILE A 58 -5.26 3.20 18.58
CA ILE A 58 -4.48 3.85 19.64
C ILE A 58 -3.10 3.20 19.79
N LEU A 59 -3.01 1.87 19.79
CA LEU A 59 -1.73 1.16 19.86
C LEU A 59 -0.83 1.50 18.66
N SER A 60 -1.40 1.54 17.46
CA SER A 60 -0.66 1.92 16.25
C SER A 60 -0.15 3.38 16.32
N LEU A 61 -0.98 4.31 16.81
CA LEU A 61 -0.61 5.73 16.93
C LEU A 61 0.51 5.97 17.95
N ILE A 62 0.57 5.18 19.03
CA ILE A 62 1.65 5.25 20.04
C ILE A 62 2.95 4.60 19.50
N GLY A 63 2.92 4.06 18.29
CA GLY A 63 4.07 3.46 17.60
C GLY A 63 4.40 2.08 18.15
N VAL A 64 3.39 1.29 18.49
CA VAL A 64 3.49 -0.17 18.56
C VAL A 64 3.56 -0.70 17.13
N ASP A 65 4.27 -1.81 16.92
CA ASP A 65 4.26 -2.48 15.62
C ASP A 65 2.82 -2.83 15.20
N ILE A 66 2.47 -2.55 13.95
CA ILE A 66 1.09 -2.67 13.47
C ILE A 66 0.58 -4.12 13.53
N VAL A 67 1.45 -5.11 13.32
CA VAL A 67 1.07 -6.53 13.43
C VAL A 67 0.78 -6.87 14.89
N LEU A 68 1.58 -6.37 15.83
CA LEU A 68 1.34 -6.54 17.26
C LEU A 68 0.05 -5.84 17.72
N ALA A 69 -0.25 -4.65 17.19
CA ALA A 69 -1.49 -3.94 17.47
C ALA A 69 -2.71 -4.72 16.99
N VAL A 70 -2.63 -5.33 15.80
CA VAL A 70 -3.66 -6.22 15.25
C VAL A 70 -3.84 -7.48 16.10
N ILE A 71 -2.75 -8.14 16.51
CA ILE A 71 -2.84 -9.32 17.40
C ILE A 71 -3.51 -8.94 18.73
N SER A 72 -3.14 -7.79 19.30
CA SER A 72 -3.74 -7.31 20.55
C SER A 72 -5.24 -7.03 20.37
N SER A 73 -5.63 -6.42 19.25
CA SER A 73 -7.03 -6.20 18.89
C SER A 73 -7.80 -7.51 18.70
N ILE A 74 -7.20 -8.55 18.11
CA ILE A 74 -7.84 -9.86 17.97
C ILE A 74 -8.11 -10.46 19.34
N ILE A 75 -7.13 -10.40 20.26
CA ILE A 75 -7.30 -10.91 21.63
C ILE A 75 -8.44 -10.18 22.35
N ILE A 76 -8.49 -8.85 22.25
CA ILE A 76 -9.58 -8.04 22.82
C ILE A 76 -10.93 -8.45 22.21
N ALA A 77 -11.00 -8.60 20.89
CA ALA A 77 -12.21 -9.02 20.19
C ALA A 77 -12.66 -10.42 20.62
N MET A 78 -11.74 -11.39 20.74
CA MET A 78 -12.02 -12.74 21.22
C MET A 78 -12.61 -12.76 22.62
N ILE A 79 -12.09 -11.92 23.51
CA ILE A 79 -12.64 -11.78 24.87
C ILE A 79 -14.07 -11.26 24.79
N MET A 80 -14.34 -10.25 23.95
CA MET A 80 -15.68 -9.68 23.82
C MET A 80 -16.69 -10.63 23.18
N THR A 81 -16.29 -11.40 22.16
CA THR A 81 -17.16 -12.35 21.45
C THR A 81 -17.25 -13.72 22.12
N SER A 82 -16.49 -13.95 23.20
CA SER A 82 -16.33 -15.27 23.82
C SER A 82 -15.82 -16.36 22.87
N THR A 83 -15.09 -15.97 21.81
CA THR A 83 -14.56 -16.89 20.80
C THR A 83 -13.42 -17.71 21.37
N GLY A 84 -13.55 -19.04 21.35
CA GLY A 84 -12.54 -19.97 21.85
C GLY A 84 -11.29 -20.05 20.97
N LEU A 85 -10.18 -20.55 21.54
CA LEU A 85 -8.93 -20.76 20.79
C LEU A 85 -9.09 -21.70 19.56
N PRO A 86 -9.84 -22.82 19.63
CA PRO A 86 -10.03 -23.68 18.46
C PRO A 86 -10.81 -22.99 17.34
N GLU A 87 -11.87 -22.26 17.69
CA GLU A 87 -12.69 -21.50 16.75
C GLU A 87 -11.85 -20.41 16.06
N MET A 88 -11.04 -19.68 16.84
CA MET A 88 -10.07 -18.72 16.29
C MET A 88 -9.08 -19.37 15.32
N GLY A 89 -8.59 -20.57 15.64
CA GLY A 89 -7.75 -21.37 14.73
C GLY A 89 -8.43 -21.65 13.39
N THR A 90 -9.73 -21.97 13.41
CA THR A 90 -10.51 -22.19 12.18
C THR A 90 -10.74 -20.90 11.38
N MET A 91 -11.03 -19.78 12.05
CA MET A 91 -11.16 -18.45 11.41
C MET A 91 -9.85 -18.02 10.75
N LEU A 92 -8.72 -18.20 11.43
CA LEU A 92 -7.39 -17.92 10.90
C LEU A 92 -7.07 -18.80 9.68
N ALA A 93 -7.38 -20.10 9.73
CA ALA A 93 -7.19 -21.00 8.59
C ALA A 93 -8.02 -20.56 7.38
N LYS A 94 -9.31 -20.27 7.59
CA LYS A 94 -10.24 -19.78 6.56
C LYS A 94 -9.80 -18.43 5.98
N SER A 95 -9.26 -17.55 6.82
CA SER A 95 -8.76 -16.23 6.43
C SER A 95 -7.69 -16.30 5.35
N THR A 96 -6.90 -17.37 5.27
CA THR A 96 -5.85 -17.54 4.25
C THR A 96 -6.38 -17.42 2.83
N GLY A 97 -7.64 -17.86 2.60
CA GLY A 97 -8.33 -17.76 1.31
C GLY A 97 -9.23 -16.52 1.18
N SER A 98 -9.22 -15.61 2.16
CA SER A 98 -10.04 -14.40 2.12
C SER A 98 -9.56 -13.44 1.02
N PHE A 99 -10.48 -12.57 0.60
CA PHE A 99 -10.15 -11.49 -0.33
C PHE A 99 -8.99 -10.62 0.19
N ILE A 100 -9.00 -10.27 1.48
CA ILE A 100 -7.96 -9.41 2.09
C ILE A 100 -6.61 -10.12 2.09
N ALA A 101 -6.56 -11.39 2.50
CA ALA A 101 -5.32 -12.18 2.45
C ALA A 101 -4.80 -12.35 1.02
N THR A 102 -5.70 -12.51 0.04
CA THR A 102 -5.35 -12.57 -1.38
C THR A 102 -4.73 -11.27 -1.87
N VAL A 103 -5.26 -10.11 -1.46
CA VAL A 103 -4.62 -8.81 -1.78
C VAL A 103 -3.24 -8.71 -1.12
N GLY A 104 -3.10 -9.17 0.13
CA GLY A 104 -1.81 -9.29 0.79
C GLY A 104 -0.80 -10.14 0.00
N LEU A 105 -1.25 -11.26 -0.57
CA LEU A 105 -0.45 -12.13 -1.42
C LEU A 105 -0.05 -11.44 -2.74
N ILE A 106 -0.98 -10.71 -3.38
CA ILE A 106 -0.70 -9.94 -4.61
C ILE A 106 0.35 -8.86 -4.33
N ILE A 107 0.26 -8.14 -3.20
CA ILE A 107 1.27 -7.17 -2.76
C ILE A 107 2.66 -7.82 -2.66
N MET A 108 2.72 -8.98 -2.00
CA MET A 108 3.96 -9.71 -1.79
C MET A 108 4.56 -10.19 -3.12
N LEU A 109 3.73 -10.76 -4.01
CA LEU A 109 4.13 -11.19 -5.35
C LEU A 109 4.58 -10.03 -6.23
N GLY A 110 3.91 -8.87 -6.17
CA GLY A 110 4.31 -7.66 -6.89
C GLY A 110 5.72 -7.18 -6.52
N ALA A 111 6.09 -7.27 -5.24
CA ALA A 111 7.48 -7.01 -4.81
C ALA A 111 8.47 -8.06 -5.31
N GLY A 112 8.05 -9.33 -5.40
CA GLY A 112 8.82 -10.40 -6.05
C GLY A 112 9.06 -10.12 -7.54
N VAL A 113 8.02 -9.73 -8.27
CA VAL A 113 8.10 -9.31 -9.69
C VAL A 113 9.04 -8.12 -9.85
N GLY A 114 8.97 -7.13 -8.96
CA GLY A 114 9.86 -5.97 -8.97
C GLY A 114 11.33 -6.35 -8.79
N GLU A 115 11.62 -7.35 -7.95
CA GLU A 115 12.96 -7.89 -7.78
C GLU A 115 13.46 -8.59 -9.05
N VAL A 116 12.62 -9.39 -9.70
CA VAL A 116 12.95 -10.01 -11.00
C VAL A 116 13.21 -8.95 -12.08
N ALA A 117 12.33 -7.94 -12.18
CA ALA A 117 12.48 -6.84 -13.14
C ALA A 117 13.74 -6.00 -12.89
N THR A 118 14.19 -5.92 -11.64
CA THR A 118 15.44 -5.25 -11.25
C THR A 118 16.65 -6.07 -11.67
N ARG A 119 16.68 -7.37 -11.33
CA ARG A 119 17.82 -8.27 -11.66
C ARG A 119 18.01 -8.51 -13.15
N THR A 120 16.92 -8.53 -13.90
CA THR A 120 16.95 -8.63 -15.37
C THR A 120 17.33 -7.32 -16.07
N GLY A 121 17.31 -6.19 -15.34
CA GLY A 121 17.49 -4.86 -15.90
C GLY A 121 16.28 -4.34 -16.68
N ALA A 122 15.16 -5.07 -16.70
CA ALA A 122 13.93 -4.69 -17.39
C ALA A 122 13.39 -3.35 -16.88
N ALA A 123 13.31 -3.17 -15.56
CA ALA A 123 12.79 -1.95 -14.96
C ALA A 123 13.68 -0.73 -15.28
N VAL A 124 15.00 -0.89 -15.22
CA VAL A 124 15.97 0.15 -15.58
C VAL A 124 15.85 0.53 -17.06
N GLU A 125 15.72 -0.45 -17.96
CA GLU A 125 15.62 -0.21 -19.40
C GLU A 125 14.28 0.46 -19.77
N LEU A 126 13.17 0.11 -19.12
CA LEU A 126 11.89 0.81 -19.29
C LEU A 126 11.99 2.29 -18.94
N VAL A 127 12.64 2.62 -17.81
CA VAL A 127 12.86 4.02 -17.41
C VAL A 127 13.76 4.73 -18.42
N LYS A 128 14.88 4.11 -18.81
CA LYS A 128 15.79 4.68 -19.83
C LYS A 128 15.05 4.94 -21.14
N PHE A 129 14.21 4.01 -21.57
CA PHE A 129 13.41 4.15 -22.79
C PHE A 129 12.48 5.38 -22.72
N VAL A 130 11.74 5.53 -21.62
CA VAL A 130 10.82 6.67 -21.42
C VAL A 130 11.59 8.00 -21.38
N VAL A 131 12.68 8.06 -20.62
CA VAL A 131 13.51 9.27 -20.50
C VAL A 131 14.17 9.65 -21.83
N HIS A 132 14.74 8.69 -22.57
CA HIS A 132 15.34 8.94 -23.87
C HIS A 132 14.32 9.40 -24.92
N ARG A 133 13.11 8.82 -24.90
CA ARG A 133 12.05 9.21 -25.83
C ARG A 133 11.55 10.64 -25.60
N ILE A 134 11.52 11.09 -24.35
CA ILE A 134 11.07 12.45 -23.99
C ILE A 134 12.19 13.49 -24.18
N GLY A 135 13.45 13.07 -23.97
CA GLY A 135 14.64 13.87 -24.21
C GLY A 135 15.01 14.80 -23.05
N LEU A 136 16.30 15.12 -22.96
CA LEU A 136 16.91 15.90 -21.86
C LEU A 136 16.97 17.42 -22.11
N SER A 137 16.24 17.93 -23.09
CA SER A 137 16.44 19.31 -23.56
C SER A 137 15.85 20.40 -22.66
N SER A 138 15.02 20.05 -21.67
CA SER A 138 14.48 21.02 -20.71
C SER A 138 14.09 20.37 -19.39
N GLN A 139 14.08 21.15 -18.29
CA GLN A 139 13.56 20.70 -17.00
C GLN A 139 12.13 20.15 -17.13
N THR A 140 11.26 20.83 -17.87
CA THR A 140 9.87 20.39 -18.08
C THR A 140 9.78 19.00 -18.71
N ARG A 141 10.56 18.74 -19.77
CA ARG A 141 10.59 17.41 -20.41
C ARG A 141 11.12 16.34 -19.45
N VAL A 142 12.16 16.64 -18.68
CA VAL A 142 12.66 15.69 -17.67
C VAL A 142 11.61 15.43 -16.59
N LYS A 143 10.89 16.44 -16.09
CA LYS A 143 9.79 16.24 -15.14
C LYS A 143 8.71 15.31 -15.70
N PHE A 144 8.33 15.48 -16.97
CA PHE A 144 7.41 14.56 -17.64
C PHE A 144 7.97 13.13 -17.73
N GLY A 145 9.27 12.98 -18.04
CA GLY A 145 9.94 11.67 -18.07
C GLY A 145 9.92 10.96 -16.72
N ILE A 146 10.15 11.70 -15.64
CA ILE A 146 10.06 11.21 -14.27
C ILE A 146 8.64 10.74 -13.96
N VAL A 147 7.63 11.57 -14.24
CA VAL A 147 6.22 11.25 -13.99
C VAL A 147 5.80 10.01 -14.78
N ALA A 148 6.05 9.97 -16.08
CA ALA A 148 5.67 8.85 -16.93
C ALA A 148 6.35 7.54 -16.50
N SER A 149 7.65 7.59 -16.17
CA SER A 149 8.40 6.43 -15.71
C SER A 149 7.89 5.91 -14.36
N SER A 150 7.59 6.82 -13.43
CA SER A 150 7.07 6.45 -12.11
C SER A 150 5.67 5.84 -12.20
N ILE A 151 4.75 6.44 -12.98
CA ILE A 151 3.41 5.86 -13.22
C ILE A 151 3.54 4.45 -13.81
N LEU A 152 4.36 4.28 -14.84
CA LEU A 152 4.55 3.00 -15.51
C LEU A 152 5.06 1.94 -14.54
N ILE A 153 6.15 2.22 -13.83
CA ILE A 153 6.81 1.22 -12.97
C ILE A 153 5.97 0.94 -11.72
N CYS A 154 5.46 1.97 -11.04
CA CYS A 154 4.63 1.78 -9.85
C CYS A 154 3.30 1.10 -10.18
N GLY A 155 2.66 1.46 -11.29
CA GLY A 155 1.42 0.82 -11.74
C GLY A 155 1.62 -0.62 -12.22
N SER A 156 2.77 -0.93 -12.79
CA SER A 156 3.10 -2.31 -13.19
C SER A 156 3.44 -3.21 -12.01
N LEU A 157 4.15 -2.68 -11.01
CA LEU A 157 4.64 -3.45 -9.86
C LEU A 157 3.65 -3.49 -8.68
N GLY A 158 2.66 -2.59 -8.65
CA GLY A 158 1.73 -2.50 -7.52
C GLY A 158 2.33 -1.91 -6.24
N THR A 159 3.52 -1.30 -6.33
CA THR A 159 4.20 -0.70 -5.18
C THR A 159 4.87 0.62 -5.53
N MET A 160 4.53 1.68 -4.80
CA MET A 160 5.20 2.97 -4.94
C MET A 160 6.61 2.93 -4.36
N ALA A 161 6.79 2.38 -3.15
CA ALA A 161 8.09 2.34 -2.49
C ALA A 161 9.10 1.50 -3.28
N GLY A 162 8.71 0.29 -3.70
CA GLY A 162 9.56 -0.57 -4.51
C GLY A 162 9.80 -0.01 -5.92
N GLY A 163 8.74 0.45 -6.58
CA GLY A 163 8.84 0.99 -7.94
C GLY A 163 9.73 2.23 -8.00
N ASN A 164 9.50 3.19 -7.12
CA ASN A 164 10.30 4.40 -7.08
C ASN A 164 11.76 4.12 -6.69
N ALA A 165 12.03 3.22 -5.75
CA ALA A 165 13.41 2.84 -5.41
C ALA A 165 14.21 2.33 -6.62
N ILE A 166 13.56 1.63 -7.55
CA ILE A 166 14.20 1.14 -8.79
C ILE A 166 14.51 2.29 -9.75
N ILE A 167 13.57 3.22 -9.94
CA ILE A 167 13.75 4.30 -10.93
C ILE A 167 14.73 5.39 -10.45
N VAL A 168 14.87 5.60 -9.13
CA VAL A 168 15.75 6.64 -8.54
C VAL A 168 17.17 6.56 -9.11
N ALA A 169 17.74 5.35 -9.26
CA ALA A 169 19.11 5.16 -9.74
C ALA A 169 19.33 5.71 -11.16
N VAL A 170 18.29 5.71 -12.01
CA VAL A 170 18.33 6.23 -13.37
C VAL A 170 17.91 7.70 -13.42
N ILE A 171 16.97 8.10 -12.56
CA ILE A 171 16.40 9.44 -12.55
C ILE A 171 17.35 10.46 -11.92
N ILE A 172 18.10 10.11 -10.88
CA ILE A 172 19.00 11.06 -10.20
C ILE A 172 20.01 11.69 -11.16
N PRO A 173 20.79 10.92 -11.96
CA PRO A 173 21.75 11.52 -12.88
C PRO A 173 21.08 12.44 -13.92
N VAL A 174 19.92 12.01 -14.42
CA VAL A 174 19.12 12.76 -15.40
C VAL A 174 18.57 14.07 -14.81
N ALA A 175 18.07 14.02 -13.57
CA ALA A 175 17.55 15.18 -12.85
C ALA A 175 18.66 16.17 -12.50
N ALA A 176 19.83 15.66 -12.08
CA ALA A 176 21.01 16.46 -11.80
C ALA A 176 21.48 17.23 -13.05
N ALA A 177 21.50 16.57 -14.22
CA ALA A 177 21.90 17.19 -15.49
C ALA A 177 21.05 18.42 -15.88
N VAL A 178 19.78 18.48 -15.48
CA VAL A 178 18.89 19.63 -15.72
C VAL A 178 18.67 20.51 -14.48
N ARG A 179 19.46 20.31 -13.41
CA ARG A 179 19.41 21.07 -12.15
C ARG A 179 18.07 20.98 -11.41
N LEU A 180 17.33 19.89 -11.56
CA LEU A 180 16.21 19.60 -10.66
C LEU A 180 16.75 19.29 -9.27
N THR A 181 16.06 19.75 -8.23
CA THR A 181 16.47 19.48 -6.85
C THR A 181 15.88 18.17 -6.33
N PRO A 182 16.53 17.50 -5.35
CA PRO A 182 16.01 16.26 -4.77
C PRO A 182 14.56 16.35 -4.27
N PRO A 183 14.14 17.42 -3.56
CA PRO A 183 12.74 17.56 -3.12
C PRO A 183 11.74 17.66 -4.28
N THR A 184 12.11 18.32 -5.38
CA THR A 184 11.25 18.41 -6.58
C THR A 184 11.04 17.03 -7.20
N VAL A 185 12.11 16.25 -7.36
CA VAL A 185 12.04 14.90 -7.94
C VAL A 185 11.23 13.97 -7.03
N ALA A 186 11.44 14.06 -5.72
CA ALA A 186 10.66 13.28 -4.78
C ALA A 186 9.16 13.60 -4.83
N ALA A 187 8.79 14.88 -4.90
CA ALA A 187 7.39 15.28 -5.04
C ALA A 187 6.76 14.74 -6.34
N LEU A 188 7.49 14.80 -7.46
CA LEU A 188 7.05 14.24 -8.74
C LEU A 188 6.91 12.72 -8.68
N MET A 189 7.87 12.01 -8.09
CA MET A 189 7.84 10.55 -7.98
C MET A 189 6.77 10.06 -7.00
N MET A 190 6.51 10.80 -5.92
CA MET A 190 5.43 10.48 -4.99
C MET A 190 4.07 10.63 -5.67
N THR A 191 3.81 11.75 -6.32
CA THR A 191 2.54 12.02 -7.00
C THR A 191 2.30 11.07 -8.18
N ALA A 192 3.34 10.85 -9.00
CA ALA A 192 3.29 9.91 -10.12
C ALA A 192 3.18 8.45 -9.66
N GLY A 193 3.87 8.08 -8.58
CA GLY A 193 3.80 6.75 -7.99
C GLY A 193 2.41 6.42 -7.46
N SER A 194 1.76 7.38 -6.79
CA SER A 194 0.36 7.29 -6.37
C SER A 194 -0.57 7.09 -7.58
N VAL A 195 -0.43 7.89 -8.63
CA VAL A 195 -1.21 7.71 -9.87
C VAL A 195 -1.00 6.34 -10.49
N GLY A 196 0.24 5.84 -10.53
CA GLY A 196 0.53 4.48 -10.95
C GLY A 196 -0.29 3.44 -10.16
N LEU A 197 -0.41 3.60 -8.84
CA LEU A 197 -1.25 2.73 -8.01
C LEU A 197 -2.75 2.88 -8.26
N PHE A 198 -3.21 4.02 -8.77
CA PHE A 198 -4.63 4.23 -9.09
C PHE A 198 -5.01 3.64 -10.43
N THR A 199 -4.10 3.68 -11.40
CA THR A 199 -4.38 3.30 -12.78
C THR A 199 -3.84 1.92 -13.14
N GLY A 200 -2.97 1.32 -12.33
CA GLY A 200 -2.42 0.01 -12.65
C GLY A 200 -3.47 -1.11 -12.42
N PRO A 201 -3.78 -1.94 -13.43
CA PRO A 201 -4.90 -2.89 -13.40
C PRO A 201 -4.79 -3.97 -12.33
N PHE A 202 -3.55 -4.32 -11.95
CA PHE A 202 -3.26 -5.37 -10.97
C PHE A 202 -2.61 -4.82 -9.70
N THR A 203 -2.69 -3.49 -9.52
CA THR A 203 -2.23 -2.88 -8.29
C THR A 203 -3.14 -3.31 -7.14
N PRO A 204 -2.61 -3.51 -5.92
CA PRO A 204 -3.40 -3.88 -4.75
C PRO A 204 -4.59 -2.94 -4.54
N SER A 205 -4.36 -1.63 -4.64
CA SER A 205 -5.39 -0.59 -4.51
C SER A 205 -6.52 -0.74 -5.53
N THR A 206 -6.19 -0.94 -6.82
CA THR A 206 -7.19 -1.09 -7.88
C THR A 206 -7.93 -2.41 -7.74
N VAL A 207 -7.23 -3.50 -7.49
CA VAL A 207 -7.85 -4.81 -7.29
C VAL A 207 -8.81 -4.79 -6.10
N THR A 208 -8.42 -4.11 -5.02
CA THR A 208 -9.30 -3.95 -3.87
C THR A 208 -10.55 -3.15 -4.21
N ILE A 209 -10.38 -2.01 -4.88
CA ILE A 209 -11.50 -1.09 -5.08
C ILE A 209 -12.49 -1.60 -6.12
N LEU A 210 -12.05 -2.38 -7.10
CA LEU A 210 -12.95 -3.06 -8.03
C LEU A 210 -13.82 -4.09 -7.30
N SER A 211 -13.25 -4.81 -6.34
CA SER A 211 -13.98 -5.81 -5.56
C SER A 211 -14.94 -5.19 -4.54
N LEU A 212 -14.59 -4.06 -3.93
CA LEU A 212 -15.44 -3.39 -2.94
C LEU A 212 -16.48 -2.49 -3.62
N GLY A 213 -16.08 -1.73 -4.65
CA GLY A 213 -16.92 -0.78 -5.36
C GLY A 213 -17.82 -1.40 -6.43
N GLY A 214 -17.55 -2.64 -6.86
CA GLY A 214 -18.38 -3.37 -7.83
C GLY A 214 -18.31 -2.85 -9.27
N LEU A 215 -17.33 -2.00 -9.59
CA LEU A 215 -17.12 -1.47 -10.94
C LEU A 215 -16.24 -2.41 -11.77
N SER A 216 -16.44 -2.38 -13.10
CA SER A 216 -15.47 -2.94 -14.03
C SER A 216 -14.20 -2.07 -14.07
N TYR A 217 -13.04 -2.64 -14.47
CA TYR A 217 -11.80 -1.86 -14.55
C TYR A 217 -11.90 -0.63 -15.48
N PRO A 218 -12.49 -0.73 -16.69
CA PRO A 218 -12.71 0.45 -17.53
C PRO A 218 -13.60 1.52 -16.90
N ASP A 219 -14.71 1.12 -16.25
CA ASP A 219 -15.62 2.06 -15.60
C ASP A 219 -14.95 2.75 -14.41
N TYR A 220 -14.26 1.97 -13.57
CA TYR A 220 -13.45 2.50 -12.49
C TYR A 220 -12.44 3.54 -13.02
N LEU A 221 -11.72 3.20 -14.08
CA LEU A 221 -10.70 4.08 -14.65
C LEU A 221 -11.33 5.38 -15.19
N LEU A 222 -12.46 5.30 -15.87
CA LEU A 222 -13.13 6.46 -16.46
C LEU A 222 -13.76 7.39 -15.39
N TYR A 223 -14.49 6.81 -14.44
CA TYR A 223 -15.30 7.58 -13.48
C TYR A 223 -14.54 7.98 -12.21
N VAL A 224 -13.48 7.26 -11.84
CA VAL A 224 -12.80 7.44 -10.55
C VAL A 224 -11.29 7.55 -10.71
N GLY A 225 -10.64 6.56 -11.33
CA GLY A 225 -9.18 6.46 -11.44
C GLY A 225 -8.53 7.62 -12.19
N LEU A 226 -8.98 7.93 -13.41
CA LEU A 226 -8.45 9.02 -14.24
C LEU A 226 -8.78 10.41 -13.68
N PRO A 227 -10.02 10.70 -13.23
CA PRO A 227 -10.31 11.97 -12.56
C PRO A 227 -9.40 12.23 -11.36
N MET A 228 -9.24 11.24 -10.47
CA MET A 228 -8.34 11.35 -9.32
C MET A 228 -6.88 11.51 -9.73
N SER A 229 -6.46 10.79 -10.78
CA SER A 229 -5.11 10.90 -11.33
C SER A 229 -4.84 12.29 -11.90
N ALA A 230 -5.79 12.88 -12.62
CA ALA A 230 -5.67 14.21 -13.19
C ALA A 230 -5.49 15.27 -12.09
N VAL A 231 -6.32 15.23 -11.04
CA VAL A 231 -6.22 16.15 -9.90
C VAL A 231 -4.88 15.97 -9.18
N THR A 232 -4.48 14.72 -8.92
CA THR A 232 -3.22 14.38 -8.25
C THR A 232 -2.00 14.87 -9.04
N LEU A 233 -1.97 14.64 -10.35
CA LEU A 233 -0.88 15.08 -11.21
C LEU A 233 -0.84 16.60 -11.35
N LEU A 234 -1.99 17.26 -11.47
CA LEU A 234 -2.06 18.71 -11.55
C LEU A 234 -1.52 19.36 -10.26
N ALA A 235 -2.01 18.91 -9.10
CA ALA A 235 -1.55 19.39 -7.81
C ALA A 235 -0.04 19.11 -7.62
N GLY A 236 0.39 17.89 -7.94
CA GLY A 236 1.78 17.47 -7.88
C GLY A 236 2.70 18.30 -8.79
N TRP A 237 2.25 18.60 -10.00
CA TRP A 237 2.98 19.40 -10.97
C TRP A 237 3.16 20.85 -10.52
N VAL A 238 2.08 21.48 -10.05
CA VAL A 238 2.10 22.85 -9.51
C VAL A 238 3.01 22.92 -8.29
N MET A 239 2.87 21.99 -7.36
CA MET A 239 3.68 21.94 -6.13
C MET A 239 5.15 21.65 -6.43
N ALA A 240 5.48 20.73 -7.34
CA ALA A 240 6.85 20.48 -7.77
C ALA A 240 7.49 21.73 -8.42
N GLY A 241 6.70 22.52 -9.16
CA GLY A 241 7.13 23.82 -9.68
C GLY A 241 7.47 24.83 -8.58
N ARG A 242 6.63 24.93 -7.54
CA ARG A 242 6.87 25.80 -6.37
C ARG A 242 8.07 25.35 -5.56
N ILE A 243 8.16 24.05 -5.25
CA ILE A 243 9.28 23.45 -4.51
C ILE A 243 10.59 23.75 -5.23
N GLN A 244 10.66 23.52 -6.55
CA GLN A 244 11.86 23.81 -7.33
C GLN A 244 12.30 25.27 -7.17
N LYS A 245 11.38 26.25 -7.28
CA LYS A 245 11.72 27.66 -7.09
C LYS A 245 12.23 27.98 -5.67
N MET A 246 11.78 27.24 -4.66
CA MET A 246 12.18 27.46 -3.26
C MET A 246 13.54 26.85 -2.93
N THR A 247 13.89 25.72 -3.57
CA THR A 247 15.05 24.88 -3.26
C THR A 247 16.20 25.04 -4.24
N GLU A 248 15.96 25.57 -5.43
CA GLU A 248 16.98 25.82 -6.44
C GLU A 248 18.10 26.70 -5.87
N GLY A 249 19.35 26.27 -6.10
CA GLY A 249 20.54 26.93 -5.54
C GLY A 249 20.86 26.61 -4.08
N LYS A 250 19.92 26.05 -3.31
CA LYS A 250 20.11 25.69 -1.89
C LYS A 250 20.37 24.21 -1.66
N LEU A 251 19.70 23.36 -2.43
CA LEU A 251 19.83 21.90 -2.35
C LEU A 251 20.26 21.36 -3.71
N ARG A 252 21.29 20.52 -3.71
CA ARG A 252 21.82 19.88 -4.92
C ARG A 252 22.01 18.40 -4.65
N TYR A 253 22.05 17.63 -5.72
CA TYR A 253 22.49 16.26 -5.65
C TYR A 253 23.99 16.23 -5.37
N ASP A 254 24.39 15.45 -4.37
CA ASP A 254 25.80 15.15 -4.12
C ASP A 254 26.19 13.97 -5.02
N VAL A 255 26.31 14.28 -6.31
CA VAL A 255 26.62 13.29 -7.35
C VAL A 255 27.87 13.77 -8.04
N ASP A 256 28.94 12.98 -7.93
CA ASP A 256 30.09 13.08 -8.83
C ASP A 256 29.59 12.82 -10.25
N LEU A 257 29.34 13.91 -10.97
CA LEU A 257 29.07 13.90 -12.42
C LEU A 257 30.35 13.64 -13.23
N ALA A 258 31.52 13.59 -12.56
CA ALA A 258 32.74 13.04 -13.12
C ALA A 258 32.45 11.60 -13.53
N GLU A 259 32.46 11.35 -14.83
CA GLU A 259 32.08 10.10 -15.50
C GLU A 259 32.47 8.86 -14.69
N LYS A 260 31.50 8.27 -13.97
CA LYS A 260 31.61 6.86 -13.64
C LYS A 260 31.42 6.12 -14.96
N PRO A 261 32.37 5.28 -15.40
CA PRO A 261 32.23 4.52 -16.63
C PRO A 261 30.88 3.85 -16.58
N GLN A 262 30.03 4.20 -17.55
CA GLN A 262 28.87 3.41 -17.88
C GLN A 262 29.42 2.00 -18.05
N GLU A 263 29.13 1.06 -17.12
CA GLU A 263 29.59 -0.32 -17.25
C GLU A 263 29.34 -0.72 -18.71
N ASP A 264 30.41 -1.01 -19.45
CA ASP A 264 30.35 -1.36 -20.87
C ASP A 264 29.67 -2.72 -20.95
N LEU A 265 28.33 -2.69 -20.87
CA LEU A 265 27.48 -3.84 -21.03
C LEU A 265 27.72 -4.35 -22.43
N SER A 266 28.09 -5.63 -22.55
CA SER A 266 28.19 -6.26 -23.86
C SER A 266 26.90 -6.03 -24.65
N ALA A 267 27.01 -5.90 -25.98
CA ALA A 267 25.85 -5.73 -26.85
C ALA A 267 24.77 -6.81 -26.62
N ALA A 268 25.20 -8.03 -26.26
CA ALA A 268 24.32 -9.13 -25.89
C ALA A 268 23.54 -8.88 -24.59
N GLN A 269 24.19 -8.37 -23.54
CA GLN A 269 23.51 -8.01 -22.28
C GLN A 269 22.53 -6.86 -22.47
N GLN A 270 22.91 -5.83 -23.24
CA GLN A 270 22.02 -4.71 -23.54
C GLN A 270 20.79 -5.16 -24.36
N ARG A 271 20.98 -6.07 -25.32
CA ARG A 271 19.87 -6.67 -26.07
C ARG A 271 18.93 -7.47 -25.16
N ARG A 272 19.46 -8.26 -24.23
CA ARG A 272 18.64 -9.04 -23.27
C ARG A 272 17.82 -8.13 -22.35
N ARG A 273 18.40 -7.04 -21.84
CA ARG A 273 17.67 -6.05 -21.02
C ARG A 273 16.48 -5.46 -21.76
N LYS A 274 16.68 -5.06 -23.03
CA LYS A 274 15.60 -4.54 -23.90
C LYS A 274 14.50 -5.57 -24.14
N LEU A 275 14.87 -6.81 -24.44
CA LEU A 275 13.91 -7.89 -24.63
C LEU A 275 13.14 -8.20 -23.34
N SER A 276 13.81 -8.18 -22.18
CA SER A 276 13.18 -8.41 -20.89
C SER A 276 12.21 -7.29 -20.50
N ALA A 277 12.57 -6.04 -20.77
CA ALA A 277 11.66 -4.89 -20.64
C ALA A 277 10.42 -5.02 -21.54
N LEU A 278 10.61 -5.44 -22.80
CA LEU A 278 9.51 -5.70 -23.72
C LEU A 278 8.62 -6.85 -23.23
N ALA A 279 9.21 -7.94 -22.77
CA ALA A 279 8.48 -9.08 -22.22
C ALA A 279 7.66 -8.69 -20.99
N PHE A 280 8.26 -7.93 -20.06
CA PHE A 280 7.57 -7.40 -18.89
C PHE A 280 6.32 -6.59 -19.28
N ALA A 281 6.49 -5.60 -20.16
CA ALA A 281 5.38 -4.74 -20.60
C ALA A 281 4.32 -5.51 -21.40
N ALA A 282 4.75 -6.35 -22.34
CA ALA A 282 3.86 -7.14 -23.19
C ALA A 282 3.03 -8.14 -22.36
N THR A 283 3.65 -8.83 -21.40
CA THR A 283 2.92 -9.77 -20.52
C THR A 283 1.86 -9.04 -19.70
N ILE A 284 2.18 -7.88 -19.10
CA ILE A 284 1.17 -7.10 -18.36
C ILE A 284 0.01 -6.67 -19.26
N ILE A 285 0.29 -6.14 -20.45
CA ILE A 285 -0.75 -5.67 -21.38
C ILE A 285 -1.63 -6.82 -21.85
N VAL A 286 -1.03 -7.92 -22.30
CA VAL A 286 -1.78 -9.10 -22.76
C VAL A 286 -2.64 -9.66 -21.64
N MET A 287 -2.10 -9.80 -20.43
CA MET A 287 -2.86 -10.30 -19.29
C MET A 287 -3.96 -9.33 -18.85
N ALA A 288 -3.75 -8.02 -18.93
CA ALA A 288 -4.80 -7.03 -18.67
C ALA A 288 -5.97 -7.17 -19.65
N ILE A 289 -5.68 -7.30 -20.96
CA ILE A 289 -6.71 -7.51 -21.99
C ILE A 289 -7.46 -8.82 -21.72
N VAL A 290 -6.74 -9.92 -21.50
CA VAL A 290 -7.34 -11.22 -21.19
C VAL A 290 -8.23 -11.13 -19.96
N GLY A 291 -7.75 -10.51 -18.88
CA GLY A 291 -8.51 -10.35 -17.63
C GLY A 291 -9.82 -9.59 -17.83
N VAL A 292 -9.81 -8.55 -18.65
CA VAL A 292 -11.03 -7.79 -19.02
C VAL A 292 -11.98 -8.63 -19.86
N VAL A 293 -11.47 -9.35 -20.87
CA VAL A 293 -12.29 -10.17 -21.78
C VAL A 293 -13.00 -11.30 -21.03
N ILE A 294 -12.30 -11.99 -20.13
CA ILE A 294 -12.88 -13.12 -19.38
C ILE A 294 -13.61 -12.68 -18.11
N LYS A 295 -13.70 -11.37 -17.84
CA LYS A 295 -14.24 -10.79 -16.58
C LYS A 295 -13.63 -11.48 -15.35
N ALA A 296 -12.31 -11.63 -15.36
CA ALA A 296 -11.60 -12.36 -14.32
C ALA A 296 -11.78 -11.69 -12.95
N GLY A 297 -11.97 -12.50 -11.91
CA GLY A 297 -11.97 -12.00 -10.53
C GLY A 297 -10.58 -11.50 -10.10
N PHE A 298 -10.52 -10.84 -8.94
CA PHE A 298 -9.28 -10.29 -8.38
C PHE A 298 -8.15 -11.31 -8.24
N SER A 299 -8.48 -12.59 -7.99
CA SER A 299 -7.51 -13.69 -7.86
C SER A 299 -6.71 -13.94 -9.14
N PHE A 300 -7.20 -13.49 -10.30
CA PHE A 300 -6.47 -13.56 -11.56
C PHE A 300 -5.13 -12.83 -11.50
N ALA A 301 -5.03 -11.75 -10.72
CA ALA A 301 -3.79 -11.00 -10.52
C ALA A 301 -2.64 -11.89 -10.00
N ILE A 302 -2.93 -12.96 -9.23
CA ILE A 302 -1.92 -13.92 -8.77
C ILE A 302 -1.20 -14.57 -9.96
N ILE A 303 -1.98 -15.08 -10.92
CA ILE A 303 -1.45 -15.73 -12.13
C ILE A 303 -0.68 -14.71 -12.96
N VAL A 304 -1.20 -13.48 -13.09
CA VAL A 304 -0.50 -12.41 -13.81
C VAL A 304 0.87 -12.14 -13.22
N MET A 305 0.97 -11.95 -11.89
CA MET A 305 2.25 -11.65 -11.24
C MET A 305 3.27 -12.78 -11.46
N LEU A 306 2.84 -14.05 -11.32
CA LEU A 306 3.71 -15.20 -11.55
C LEU A 306 4.18 -15.28 -13.02
N LEU A 307 3.28 -15.06 -13.98
CA LEU A 307 3.63 -15.07 -15.40
C LEU A 307 4.54 -13.91 -15.79
N VAL A 308 4.30 -12.71 -15.27
CA VAL A 308 5.16 -11.54 -15.51
C VAL A 308 6.56 -11.81 -14.98
N ALA A 309 6.70 -12.33 -13.75
CA ALA A 309 8.00 -12.72 -13.22
C ALA A 309 8.70 -13.78 -14.07
N LEU A 310 7.97 -14.84 -14.47
CA LEU A 310 8.50 -15.92 -15.27
C LEU A 310 8.99 -15.44 -16.64
N MET A 311 8.13 -14.75 -17.39
CA MET A 311 8.43 -14.27 -18.74
C MET A 311 9.56 -13.24 -18.75
N THR A 312 9.52 -12.28 -17.81
CA THR A 312 10.56 -11.26 -17.66
C THR A 312 11.91 -11.91 -17.33
N GLY A 313 11.91 -12.87 -16.39
CA GLY A 313 13.10 -13.60 -15.95
C GLY A 313 13.73 -14.45 -17.05
N LEU A 314 12.92 -15.28 -17.73
CA LEU A 314 13.39 -16.16 -18.80
C LEU A 314 13.97 -15.37 -19.97
N VAL A 315 13.26 -14.32 -20.43
CA VAL A 315 13.73 -13.46 -21.51
C VAL A 315 14.96 -12.63 -21.09
N GLY A 316 15.06 -12.29 -19.81
CA GLY A 316 16.24 -11.66 -19.21
C GLY A 316 17.45 -12.61 -19.09
N GLY A 317 17.30 -13.89 -19.42
CA GLY A 317 18.36 -14.89 -19.37
C GLY A 317 18.62 -15.47 -17.98
N LEU A 318 17.68 -15.30 -17.03
CA LEU A 318 17.74 -15.95 -15.73
C LEU A 318 17.30 -17.42 -15.84
N ARG A 319 17.99 -18.29 -15.12
CA ARG A 319 17.56 -19.69 -14.93
C ARG A 319 16.30 -19.72 -14.04
N PRO A 320 15.41 -20.72 -14.18
CA PRO A 320 14.21 -20.83 -13.34
C PRO A 320 14.49 -20.74 -11.82
N THR A 321 15.60 -21.33 -11.36
CA THR A 321 16.03 -21.25 -9.96
C THR A 321 16.39 -19.81 -9.53
N GLN A 322 17.01 -19.03 -10.40
CA GLN A 322 17.34 -17.62 -10.14
C GLN A 322 16.09 -16.73 -10.12
N ILE A 323 15.10 -17.04 -10.97
CA ILE A 323 13.79 -16.36 -10.96
C ILE A 323 13.10 -16.59 -9.62
N LEU A 324 13.06 -17.85 -9.15
CA LEU A 324 12.48 -18.18 -7.84
C LEU A 324 13.22 -17.50 -6.69
N GLN A 325 14.56 -17.50 -6.69
CA GLN A 325 15.33 -16.80 -5.67
C GLN A 325 15.06 -15.29 -5.65
N ALA A 326 14.90 -14.68 -6.82
CA ALA A 326 14.52 -13.27 -6.92
C ALA A 326 13.11 -13.02 -6.39
N LEU A 327 12.14 -13.88 -6.75
CA LEU A 327 10.79 -13.84 -6.21
C LEU A 327 10.81 -13.95 -4.68
N TYR A 328 11.50 -14.93 -4.11
CA TYR A 328 11.59 -15.13 -2.65
C TYR A 328 12.21 -13.92 -1.95
N HIS A 329 13.26 -13.35 -2.53
CA HIS A 329 13.89 -12.15 -1.96
C HIS A 329 12.94 -10.95 -1.96
N GLY A 330 12.24 -10.72 -3.07
CA GLY A 330 11.26 -9.64 -3.17
C GLY A 330 10.06 -9.84 -2.24
N CYS A 331 9.47 -11.04 -2.23
CA CYS A 331 8.38 -11.43 -1.35
C CYS A 331 8.75 -11.32 0.12
N GLY A 332 9.96 -11.77 0.50
CA GLY A 332 10.47 -11.76 1.88
C GLY A 332 10.39 -10.39 2.56
N ARG A 333 10.56 -9.30 1.80
CA ARG A 333 10.48 -7.92 2.31
C ARG A 333 9.07 -7.50 2.74
N LEU A 334 8.03 -8.16 2.22
CA LEU A 334 6.62 -7.82 2.43
C LEU A 334 5.82 -8.92 3.14
N VAL A 335 6.48 -9.97 3.66
CA VAL A 335 5.81 -11.03 4.45
C VAL A 335 5.05 -10.44 5.63
N TRP A 336 5.62 -9.45 6.33
CA TRP A 336 4.94 -8.76 7.44
C TRP A 336 3.62 -8.11 7.02
N MET A 337 3.54 -7.58 5.80
CA MET A 337 2.32 -6.98 5.25
C MET A 337 1.29 -8.06 4.90
N PHE A 338 1.73 -9.20 4.36
CA PHE A 338 0.83 -10.34 4.16
C PHE A 338 0.23 -10.84 5.48
N ILE A 339 1.04 -10.99 6.53
CA ILE A 339 0.59 -11.39 7.87
C ILE A 339 -0.45 -10.38 8.39
N LEU A 340 -0.20 -9.08 8.24
CA LEU A 340 -1.14 -8.03 8.63
C LEU A 340 -2.52 -8.22 7.97
N TYR A 341 -2.54 -8.44 6.65
CA TYR A 341 -3.77 -8.57 5.87
C TYR A 341 -4.52 -9.86 6.20
N TRP A 342 -3.79 -10.95 6.40
CA TRP A 342 -4.34 -12.22 6.87
C TRP A 342 -4.99 -12.09 8.25
N LEU A 343 -4.42 -11.28 9.14
CA LEU A 343 -4.97 -11.04 10.48
C LEU A 343 -6.14 -10.04 10.50
N TYR A 344 -6.28 -9.16 9.50
CA TYR A 344 -7.41 -8.24 9.44
C TYR A 344 -8.76 -8.94 9.25
N ASN A 345 -8.83 -10.01 8.45
CA ASN A 345 -10.11 -10.69 8.22
C ASN A 345 -10.73 -11.26 9.52
N PRO A 346 -10.00 -11.97 10.41
CA PRO A 346 -10.50 -12.34 11.73
C PRO A 346 -11.03 -11.17 12.55
N ILE A 347 -10.34 -10.02 12.57
CA ILE A 347 -10.86 -8.83 13.27
C ILE A 347 -12.22 -8.45 12.70
N LEU A 348 -12.33 -8.36 11.38
CA LEU A 348 -13.59 -7.97 10.74
C LEU A 348 -14.72 -8.97 10.99
N GLU A 349 -14.43 -10.28 11.00
CA GLU A 349 -15.42 -11.32 11.30
C GLU A 349 -15.87 -11.27 12.76
N LEU A 350 -14.96 -11.09 13.71
CA LEU A 350 -15.30 -10.93 15.12
C LEU A 350 -16.14 -9.68 15.35
N MET A 351 -15.83 -8.59 14.67
CA MET A 351 -16.60 -7.35 14.76
C MET A 351 -18.00 -7.46 14.17
N ASP A 352 -18.14 -8.19 13.07
CA ASP A 352 -19.46 -8.54 12.54
C ASP A 352 -20.25 -9.31 13.60
N GLY A 353 -19.60 -10.25 14.31
CA GLY A 353 -20.19 -10.97 15.46
C GLY A 353 -20.57 -10.10 16.66
N LEU A 354 -19.88 -8.97 16.87
CA LEU A 354 -20.23 -7.97 17.89
C LEU A 354 -21.38 -7.05 17.47
N HIS A 355 -21.92 -7.19 16.25
CA HIS A 355 -22.91 -6.27 15.67
C HIS A 355 -22.47 -4.78 15.69
N ALA A 356 -21.16 -4.52 15.78
CA ALA A 356 -20.60 -3.18 15.95
C ALA A 356 -21.03 -2.24 14.81
N TYR A 357 -20.94 -2.72 13.56
CA TYR A 357 -21.31 -1.93 12.39
C TYR A 357 -22.81 -1.62 12.32
N GLN A 358 -23.67 -2.53 12.79
CA GLN A 358 -25.12 -2.31 12.86
C GLN A 358 -25.47 -1.26 13.91
N GLY A 359 -24.87 -1.33 15.11
CA GLY A 359 -25.07 -0.32 16.14
C GLY A 359 -24.65 1.09 15.71
N LEU A 360 -23.59 1.21 14.91
CA LEU A 360 -23.22 2.50 14.30
C LEU A 360 -24.24 2.95 13.26
N LEU A 361 -24.75 2.05 12.42
CA LEU A 361 -25.77 2.36 11.43
C LEU A 361 -27.05 2.87 12.08
N GLU A 362 -27.55 2.20 13.11
CA GLU A 362 -28.74 2.63 13.85
C GLU A 362 -28.56 4.01 14.51
N TYR A 363 -27.37 4.29 15.07
CA TYR A 363 -27.07 5.60 15.65
C TYR A 363 -26.97 6.72 14.59
N THR A 364 -26.40 6.40 13.43
CA THR A 364 -26.14 7.38 12.37
C THR A 364 -27.32 7.59 11.43
N GLN A 365 -28.17 6.58 11.21
CA GLN A 365 -29.33 6.65 10.31
C GLN A 365 -30.24 7.87 10.54
N PRO A 366 -30.65 8.24 11.77
CA PRO A 366 -31.43 9.46 11.99
C PRO A 366 -30.63 10.74 11.71
N LEU A 367 -29.31 10.72 11.85
CA LEU A 367 -28.42 11.84 11.49
C LEU A 367 -28.22 11.97 9.97
N LEU A 368 -28.56 10.93 9.21
CA LEU A 368 -28.45 10.90 7.75
C LEU A 368 -29.71 11.42 7.05
N GLU A 369 -30.83 11.55 7.76
CA GLU A 369 -32.07 12.10 7.20
C GLU A 369 -31.86 13.55 6.72
N GLY A 370 -32.10 13.79 5.42
CA GLY A 370 -31.90 15.10 4.78
C GLY A 370 -30.49 15.36 4.23
N ILE A 371 -29.52 14.47 4.46
CA ILE A 371 -28.18 14.60 3.85
C ILE A 371 -28.21 14.05 2.42
N SER A 372 -27.81 14.88 1.45
CA SER A 372 -27.68 14.41 0.06
C SER A 372 -26.61 13.32 -0.06
N PRO A 373 -26.74 12.36 -1.01
CA PRO A 373 -25.74 11.32 -1.24
C PRO A 373 -24.31 11.86 -1.43
N ALA A 374 -24.16 13.01 -2.09
CA ALA A 374 -22.86 13.67 -2.29
C ALA A 374 -22.26 14.22 -0.98
N TRP A 375 -23.09 14.82 -0.13
CA TRP A 375 -22.66 15.29 1.19
C TRP A 375 -22.32 14.14 2.13
N LEU A 376 -23.04 13.01 2.04
CA LEU A 376 -22.68 11.80 2.77
C LEU A 376 -21.29 11.29 2.36
N CYS A 377 -21.04 11.18 1.04
CA CYS A 377 -19.74 10.83 0.50
C CYS A 377 -18.62 11.75 1.02
N PHE A 378 -18.85 13.07 1.01
CA PHE A 378 -17.89 14.05 1.52
C PHE A 378 -17.66 13.91 3.03
N SER A 379 -18.72 13.70 3.83
CA SER A 379 -18.62 13.51 5.27
C SER A 379 -17.84 12.26 5.64
N ILE A 380 -18.04 11.15 4.92
CA ILE A 380 -17.27 9.92 5.11
C ILE A 380 -15.80 10.16 4.75
N PHE A 381 -15.52 10.87 3.65
CA PHE A 381 -14.15 11.25 3.31
C PHE A 381 -13.52 12.11 4.40
N ALA A 382 -14.20 13.16 4.87
CA ALA A 382 -13.72 14.03 5.94
C ALA A 382 -13.51 13.28 7.27
N PHE A 383 -14.41 12.37 7.62
CA PHE A 383 -14.25 11.48 8.76
C PHE A 383 -12.98 10.64 8.62
N ASN A 384 -12.71 10.08 7.45
CA ASN A 384 -11.51 9.29 7.21
C ASN A 384 -10.21 10.12 7.20
N ILE A 385 -10.27 11.44 7.02
CA ILE A 385 -9.12 12.33 7.22
C ILE A 385 -8.71 12.36 8.70
N ILE A 386 -9.69 12.40 9.60
CA ILE A 386 -9.48 12.56 11.05
C ILE A 386 -9.32 11.20 11.73
N GLY A 387 -10.16 10.24 11.38
CA GLY A 387 -10.22 8.87 11.90
C GLY A 387 -9.41 7.88 11.08
N HIS A 388 -8.31 8.32 10.46
CA HIS A 388 -7.45 7.47 9.65
C HIS A 388 -7.00 6.23 10.45
N VAL A 389 -7.22 5.02 9.91
CA VAL A 389 -6.77 3.77 10.52
C VAL A 389 -5.36 3.48 9.98
N PRO A 390 -4.32 3.51 10.83
CA PRO A 390 -2.96 3.18 10.40
C PRO A 390 -2.94 1.77 9.83
N GLY A 391 -2.57 1.65 8.57
CA GLY A 391 -2.63 0.38 7.86
C GLY A 391 -2.91 0.64 6.39
N ALA A 392 -1.87 0.50 5.57
CA ALA A 392 -1.84 0.60 4.11
C ALA A 392 -3.19 0.70 3.40
N ALA A 393 -3.35 1.68 2.49
CA ALA A 393 -4.52 2.01 1.66
C ALA A 393 -5.64 0.95 1.52
N VAL A 394 -5.33 -0.31 1.19
CA VAL A 394 -6.31 -1.40 1.07
C VAL A 394 -7.08 -1.66 2.38
N ALA A 395 -6.41 -1.64 3.53
CA ALA A 395 -7.06 -1.84 4.82
C ALA A 395 -8.05 -0.70 5.08
N GLN A 396 -7.63 0.56 4.86
CA GLN A 396 -8.50 1.72 4.96
C GLN A 396 -9.73 1.61 4.05
N MET A 397 -9.59 1.18 2.79
CA MET A 397 -10.73 0.95 1.89
C MET A 397 -11.67 -0.12 2.46
N THR A 398 -11.13 -1.23 2.95
CA THR A 398 -11.91 -2.37 3.44
C THR A 398 -12.69 -1.99 4.70
N PHE A 399 -12.05 -1.31 5.65
CA PHE A 399 -12.71 -0.79 6.84
C PHE A 399 -13.78 0.23 6.49
N THR A 400 -13.46 1.20 5.64
CA THR A 400 -14.42 2.22 5.19
C THR A 400 -15.64 1.57 4.54
N HIS A 401 -15.43 0.56 3.68
CA HIS A 401 -16.52 -0.15 3.02
C HIS A 401 -17.35 -0.98 4.00
N LYS A 402 -16.74 -1.67 4.98
CA LYS A 402 -17.50 -2.42 6.00
C LYS A 402 -18.33 -1.51 6.90
N ILE A 403 -17.78 -0.37 7.31
CA ILE A 403 -18.44 0.58 8.22
C ILE A 403 -19.54 1.36 7.50
N PHE A 404 -19.21 1.94 6.34
CA PHE A 404 -20.08 2.92 5.67
C PHE A 404 -20.74 2.40 4.40
N GLY A 405 -20.34 1.24 3.87
CA GLY A 405 -20.93 0.66 2.66
C GLY A 405 -22.44 0.46 2.74
N PRO A 406 -22.97 -0.16 3.82
CA PRO A 406 -24.41 -0.26 4.03
C PRO A 406 -25.11 1.10 4.07
N MET A 407 -24.49 2.12 4.69
CA MET A 407 -25.04 3.48 4.75
C MET A 407 -25.07 4.14 3.37
N LEU A 408 -24.00 4.01 2.60
CA LEU A 408 -23.90 4.53 1.23
C LEU A 408 -24.96 3.90 0.32
N MET A 409 -25.17 2.58 0.43
CA MET A 409 -26.22 1.88 -0.32
C MET A 409 -27.63 2.32 0.12
N ALA A 410 -27.88 2.44 1.43
CA ALA A 410 -29.17 2.88 1.96
C ALA A 410 -29.51 4.32 1.53
N ALA A 411 -28.50 5.19 1.43
CA ALA A 411 -28.63 6.56 0.93
C ALA A 411 -28.75 6.65 -0.60
N GLY A 412 -28.74 5.53 -1.33
CA GLY A 412 -28.85 5.51 -2.80
C GLY A 412 -27.61 6.03 -3.53
N VAL A 413 -26.43 6.00 -2.89
CA VAL A 413 -25.18 6.41 -3.54
C VAL A 413 -24.83 5.40 -4.64
N PRO A 414 -24.59 5.84 -5.88
CA PRO A 414 -24.26 4.94 -6.97
C PRO A 414 -22.86 4.32 -6.77
N PRO A 415 -22.57 3.14 -7.36
CA PRO A 415 -21.28 2.46 -7.22
C PRO A 415 -20.06 3.34 -7.52
N GLN A 416 -20.19 4.29 -8.46
CA GLN A 416 -19.16 5.28 -8.79
C GLN A 416 -18.85 6.21 -7.61
N GLY A 417 -19.87 6.67 -6.88
CA GLY A 417 -19.72 7.51 -5.69
C GLY A 417 -19.06 6.76 -4.55
N THR A 418 -19.51 5.53 -4.28
CA THR A 418 -18.90 4.65 -3.27
C THR A 418 -17.43 4.41 -3.59
N THR A 419 -17.12 4.03 -4.83
CA THR A 419 -15.74 3.80 -5.29
C THR A 419 -14.89 5.08 -5.16
N ALA A 420 -15.42 6.25 -5.52
CA ALA A 420 -14.71 7.51 -5.38
C ALA A 420 -14.34 7.83 -3.93
N VAL A 421 -15.27 7.62 -2.99
CA VAL A 421 -15.03 7.82 -1.55
C VAL A 421 -14.00 6.84 -1.03
N LEU A 422 -14.12 5.55 -1.37
CA LEU A 422 -13.15 4.54 -0.95
C LEU A 422 -11.73 4.88 -1.43
N LEU A 423 -11.61 5.31 -2.70
CA LEU A 423 -10.31 5.71 -3.24
C LEU A 423 -9.79 6.92 -2.48
N ALA A 424 -10.58 8.00 -2.40
CA ALA A 424 -10.16 9.24 -1.73
C ALA A 424 -9.75 9.00 -0.26
N SER A 425 -10.57 8.28 0.51
CA SER A 425 -10.31 7.96 1.92
C SER A 425 -9.04 7.14 2.11
N SER A 426 -8.72 6.24 1.18
CA SER A 426 -7.51 5.41 1.26
C SER A 426 -6.22 6.16 0.96
N GLN A 427 -6.29 7.35 0.37
CA GLN A 427 -5.13 8.15 -0.02
C GLN A 427 -4.84 9.30 0.94
N VAL A 428 -5.61 9.42 2.03
CA VAL A 428 -5.41 10.41 3.09
C VAL A 428 -3.99 10.33 3.66
N ASP A 429 -3.37 9.15 3.76
CA ASP A 429 -1.99 9.01 4.24
C ASP A 429 -0.94 9.73 3.41
N TRP A 430 -1.23 9.94 2.12
CA TRP A 430 -0.32 10.55 1.17
C TRP A 430 -0.57 12.05 1.01
N PHE A 431 -1.84 12.47 1.13
CA PHE A 431 -2.28 13.84 0.84
C PHE A 431 -2.79 14.60 2.07
N GLY A 432 -2.96 13.93 3.20
CA GLY A 432 -3.48 14.47 4.45
C GLY A 432 -2.40 15.16 5.30
N PRO A 433 -2.82 15.87 6.37
CA PRO A 433 -1.94 16.68 7.20
C PRO A 433 -0.97 15.86 8.07
N PHE A 434 -1.17 14.54 8.20
CA PHE A 434 -0.38 13.66 9.07
C PHE A 434 0.40 12.63 8.23
N PRO A 435 1.70 12.84 7.97
CA PRO A 435 2.47 11.93 7.13
C PRO A 435 2.78 10.60 7.81
N HIS A 436 2.70 9.49 7.07
CA HIS A 436 3.08 8.15 7.55
C HIS A 436 4.56 8.08 7.94
N GLN A 437 4.86 7.39 9.06
CA GLN A 437 6.20 6.95 9.45
C GLN A 437 7.03 6.32 8.32
N ILE A 438 6.45 5.66 7.30
CA ILE A 438 7.21 5.12 6.15
C ILE A 438 7.89 6.24 5.35
N CYS A 439 7.23 7.39 5.12
CA CYS A 439 7.85 8.56 4.49
C CYS A 439 9.05 9.07 5.30
N SER A 440 9.01 8.96 6.63
CA SER A 440 10.10 9.39 7.50
C SER A 440 11.20 8.35 7.74
N ALA A 441 10.88 7.05 7.74
CA ALA A 441 11.73 6.00 8.29
C ALA A 441 12.30 5.03 7.26
N ARG A 442 11.64 4.82 6.11
CA ARG A 442 12.04 3.78 5.13
C ARG A 442 12.61 4.32 3.82
N TRP A 443 12.42 5.60 3.55
CA TRP A 443 12.88 6.24 2.33
C TRP A 443 14.37 6.62 2.32
N GLY A 444 15.14 6.30 3.37
CA GLY A 444 16.56 6.65 3.38
C GLY A 444 16.81 8.15 3.15
N TRP A 445 15.85 9.02 3.48
CA TRP A 445 16.02 10.47 3.36
C TRP A 445 17.16 10.99 4.23
N ARG A 446 17.58 10.25 5.28
CA ARG A 446 18.80 10.55 6.03
C ARG A 446 20.08 10.49 5.19
N SER A 447 20.06 9.78 4.05
CA SER A 447 21.19 9.69 3.10
C SER A 447 21.05 10.66 1.92
N LEU A 448 19.94 11.39 1.83
CA LEU A 448 19.65 12.37 0.76
C LEU A 448 19.49 13.80 1.31
N LEU A 449 19.42 13.96 2.63
CA LEU A 449 19.36 15.24 3.36
C LEU A 449 20.64 15.52 4.17
N ILE A 450 21.67 14.70 4.00
CA ILE A 450 23.04 14.98 4.45
C ILE A 450 23.92 14.99 3.22
#